data_AF-A0A0F7H0B3-F1
#
_entry.id   AF-A0A0F7H0B3-F1
#
_cell.length_a   1.000
_cell.length_b   1.000
_cell.length_c   1.000
_cell.angle_alpha   90.00
_cell.angle_beta   90.00
_cell.angle_gamma   90.00
#
_symmetry.space_group_name_H-M   'P 1'
#
loop_
_entity.id
_entity.type
_entity.pdbx_description
1 polymer ?
#
loop_
_entity_poly.entity_id
_entity_poly.type
_entity_poly.pdbx_seq_one_letter_code
_entity_poly.pdbx_strand_id
1 'polypeptide(L)'
;SEEKKKKAREGKGLNAKEKTVSAVSSTKVEKQSEAKSSQSRTLENGLTIEKLAMGKPNGKIASPGKEVSVHYIGKLQKNGKTFDSNGGKRPFKFRLGVGDVIRGWDVGVNGMRVGDKIRLTIPPSLGYGAKGARPAIPPNAWLVFDVELVDVR
;
A
#
# COMPACT_ATOMS: atom_id res chain seq x y z
N SER A 1 17.15 -23.26 56.85
CA SER A 1 15.88 -22.55 57.09
C SER A 1 16.05 -21.12 56.62
N GLU A 2 15.36 -20.80 55.54
CA GLU A 2 15.52 -19.58 54.74
C GLU A 2 14.20 -18.79 54.73
N GLU A 3 14.30 -17.56 54.25
CA GLU A 3 13.56 -16.36 54.61
C GLU A 3 12.23 -16.10 53.85
N LYS A 4 11.32 -15.33 54.50
CA LYS A 4 10.21 -14.46 54.00
C LYS A 4 9.17 -15.00 53.00
N LYS A 5 7.88 -14.79 53.33
CA LYS A 5 6.76 -14.77 52.35
C LYS A 5 5.81 -13.57 52.53
N LYS A 6 5.44 -13.02 51.38
CA LYS A 6 4.68 -11.78 51.10
C LYS A 6 3.16 -11.86 51.33
N LYS A 7 2.63 -10.64 51.47
CA LYS A 7 1.26 -10.08 51.62
C LYS A 7 0.37 -10.25 50.36
N ALA A 8 -0.95 -10.46 50.54
CA ALA A 8 -2.06 -10.24 49.58
C ALA A 8 -3.29 -9.76 50.40
N ARG A 9 -3.86 -8.55 50.18
CA ARG A 9 -4.83 -8.04 49.17
C ARG A 9 -6.27 -8.56 49.35
N GLU A 10 -7.13 -7.71 49.92
CA GLU A 10 -8.59 -7.73 49.72
C GLU A 10 -9.13 -6.29 49.73
N GLY A 11 -10.16 -6.04 48.92
CA GLY A 11 -10.87 -4.77 48.84
C GLY A 11 -11.85 -4.77 47.66
N LYS A 12 -13.15 -4.94 47.96
CA LYS A 12 -14.26 -5.14 47.03
C LYS A 12 -15.31 -4.04 47.25
N GLY A 13 -15.78 -3.42 46.17
CA GLY A 13 -17.14 -2.88 46.00
C GLY A 13 -17.39 -1.38 46.32
N LEU A 14 -17.95 -0.64 45.35
CA LEU A 14 -19.39 -0.27 45.23
C LEU A 14 -19.61 0.91 44.23
N ASN A 15 -20.85 1.08 43.79
CA ASN A 15 -21.30 1.69 42.52
C ASN A 15 -22.24 2.91 42.72
N ALA A 16 -22.27 3.81 41.71
CA ALA A 16 -23.40 4.61 41.16
C ALA A 16 -23.67 6.10 41.52
N LYS A 17 -23.89 6.89 40.43
CA LYS A 17 -24.61 8.19 40.20
C LYS A 17 -23.94 9.49 40.73
N GLU A 18 -23.93 10.67 40.09
CA GLU A 18 -24.78 11.31 39.05
C GLU A 18 -24.06 12.54 38.40
N LYS A 19 -24.26 12.75 37.08
CA LYS A 19 -24.51 14.00 36.30
C LYS A 19 -23.68 15.33 36.42
N THR A 20 -23.17 15.78 35.24
CA THR A 20 -23.08 17.17 34.65
C THR A 20 -22.11 18.19 35.33
N VAL A 21 -21.24 19.00 34.72
CA VAL A 21 -20.91 19.46 33.34
C VAL A 21 -19.51 20.12 33.33
N SER A 22 -18.91 20.19 32.13
CA SER A 22 -17.95 21.21 31.66
C SER A 22 -16.62 21.39 32.42
N ALA A 23 -15.54 20.84 31.84
CA ALA A 23 -14.60 21.61 31.03
C ALA A 23 -13.28 20.83 30.88
N VAL A 24 -12.58 21.08 29.77
CA VAL A 24 -11.23 20.61 29.42
C VAL A 24 -11.18 19.34 28.54
N SER A 25 -11.41 19.62 27.26
CA SER A 25 -10.45 19.36 26.18
C SER A 25 -10.41 17.99 25.50
N SER A 26 -11.15 17.96 24.38
CA SER A 26 -10.58 17.75 23.04
C SER A 26 -10.18 16.33 22.64
N THR A 27 -11.19 15.59 22.20
CA THR A 27 -11.34 15.08 20.83
C THR A 27 -10.14 15.28 19.88
N LYS A 28 -9.53 14.18 19.39
CA LYS A 28 -8.94 14.08 18.03
C LYS A 28 -8.73 12.60 17.63
N VAL A 29 -9.76 11.91 17.14
CA VAL A 29 -10.13 11.77 15.71
C VAL A 29 -9.43 10.58 15.03
N GLU A 30 -10.22 9.52 14.83
CA GLU A 30 -10.18 8.65 13.66
C GLU A 30 -10.15 9.50 12.37
N LYS A 31 -8.97 9.71 11.78
CA LYS A 31 -8.83 10.19 10.41
C LYS A 31 -7.40 10.02 9.91
N GLN A 32 -7.10 8.89 9.26
CA GLN A 32 -5.98 8.81 8.32
C GLN A 32 -6.35 7.92 7.13
N SER A 33 -7.03 8.52 6.16
CA SER A 33 -6.81 8.27 4.72
C SER A 33 -7.69 9.22 3.88
N GLU A 34 -7.67 10.50 4.19
CA GLU A 34 -8.44 11.49 3.43
C GLU A 34 -7.71 12.86 3.45
N ALA A 35 -6.44 12.85 3.05
CA ALA A 35 -5.61 14.05 2.87
C ALA A 35 -4.49 13.86 1.85
N LYS A 36 -4.77 13.20 0.72
CA LYS A 36 -3.87 13.14 -0.47
C LYS A 36 -4.62 13.40 -1.79
N SER A 37 -5.66 14.23 -1.73
CA SER A 37 -6.67 14.41 -2.77
C SER A 37 -6.27 15.38 -3.89
N SER A 38 -5.08 15.27 -4.47
CA SER A 38 -4.77 16.03 -5.70
C SER A 38 -4.19 15.21 -6.84
N GLN A 39 -3.81 13.94 -6.63
CA GLN A 39 -3.19 13.14 -7.70
C GLN A 39 -3.56 11.65 -7.72
N SER A 40 -4.68 11.26 -7.09
CA SER A 40 -5.24 9.91 -7.24
C SER A 40 -6.36 9.87 -8.28
N ARG A 41 -6.36 8.85 -9.13
CA ARG A 41 -7.44 8.55 -10.08
C ARG A 41 -7.81 7.08 -9.99
N THR A 42 -9.10 6.77 -10.03
CA THR A 42 -9.61 5.40 -10.11
C THR A 42 -10.21 5.18 -11.49
N LEU A 43 -9.85 4.08 -12.13
CA LEU A 43 -10.35 3.69 -13.45
C LEU A 43 -11.61 2.81 -13.29
N GLU A 44 -12.40 2.69 -14.36
CA GLU A 44 -13.65 1.89 -14.37
C GLU A 44 -13.42 0.41 -14.04
N ASN A 45 -12.23 -0.10 -14.35
CA ASN A 45 -11.83 -1.47 -14.04
C ASN A 45 -11.41 -1.68 -12.57
N GLY A 46 -11.56 -0.66 -11.72
CA GLY A 46 -11.25 -0.70 -10.28
C GLY A 46 -9.78 -0.47 -9.93
N LEU A 47 -8.90 -0.24 -10.89
CA LEU A 47 -7.51 0.14 -10.62
C LEU A 47 -7.44 1.58 -10.11
N THR A 48 -6.83 1.79 -8.95
CA THR A 48 -6.49 3.14 -8.45
C THR A 48 -5.01 3.43 -8.67
N ILE A 49 -4.72 4.60 -9.22
CA ILE A 49 -3.37 5.12 -9.46
C ILE A 49 -3.24 6.42 -8.67
N GLU A 50 -2.38 6.42 -7.65
CA GLU A 50 -2.04 7.59 -6.84
C GLU A 50 -0.61 8.03 -7.17
N LYS A 51 -0.42 9.28 -7.60
CA LYS A 51 0.94 9.82 -7.76
C LYS A 51 1.51 10.18 -6.40
N LEU A 52 2.68 9.62 -6.08
CA LEU A 52 3.40 9.85 -4.83
C LEU A 52 4.48 10.92 -5.00
N ALA A 53 5.17 10.91 -6.13
CA ALA A 53 6.19 11.90 -6.48
C ALA A 53 6.31 12.04 -7.99
N MET A 54 6.62 13.25 -8.46
CA MET A 54 6.95 13.52 -9.85
C MET A 54 8.43 13.24 -10.09
N GLY A 55 8.73 12.62 -11.22
CA GLY A 55 10.07 12.36 -11.70
C GLY A 55 10.70 13.57 -12.39
N LYS A 56 11.68 13.28 -13.23
CA LYS A 56 12.40 14.30 -13.99
C LYS A 56 11.44 14.94 -15.00
N PRO A 57 11.34 16.28 -15.10
CA PRO A 57 10.43 16.96 -16.04
C PRO A 57 10.62 16.48 -17.49
N ASN A 58 11.87 16.28 -17.90
CA ASN A 58 12.28 15.79 -19.21
C ASN A 58 12.68 14.31 -19.21
N GLY A 59 12.20 13.55 -18.21
CA GLY A 59 12.40 12.10 -18.16
C GLY A 59 11.68 11.40 -19.30
N LYS A 60 12.29 10.33 -19.81
CA LYS A 60 11.64 9.45 -20.79
C LYS A 60 10.30 8.94 -20.25
N ILE A 61 9.32 8.78 -21.13
CA ILE A 61 7.97 8.33 -20.78
C ILE A 61 7.84 6.83 -21.07
N ALA A 62 7.38 6.07 -20.09
CA ALA A 62 6.99 4.67 -20.26
C ALA A 62 5.77 4.59 -21.18
N SER A 63 5.92 3.87 -22.29
CA SER A 63 4.88 3.69 -23.31
C SER A 63 4.83 2.21 -23.75
N PRO A 64 3.69 1.70 -24.25
CA PRO A 64 3.58 0.31 -24.68
C PRO A 64 4.66 -0.07 -25.70
N GLY A 65 5.18 -1.29 -25.58
CA GLY A 65 6.26 -1.84 -26.42
C GLY A 65 7.68 -1.49 -25.96
N LYS A 66 7.85 -0.54 -25.03
CA LYS A 66 9.15 -0.17 -24.46
C LYS A 66 9.57 -1.09 -23.33
N GLU A 67 10.88 -1.29 -23.17
CA GLU A 67 11.43 -1.93 -21.97
C GLU A 67 11.49 -0.87 -20.86
N VAL A 68 10.87 -1.17 -19.72
CA VAL A 68 10.87 -0.30 -18.54
C VAL A 68 11.61 -0.99 -17.40
N SER A 69 12.33 -0.19 -16.61
CA SER A 69 13.03 -0.66 -15.41
C SER A 69 12.42 0.01 -14.19
N VAL A 70 12.01 -0.75 -13.17
CA VAL A 70 11.32 -0.20 -11.99
C VAL A 70 11.88 -0.73 -10.68
N HIS A 71 11.76 0.09 -9.63
CA HIS A 71 11.77 -0.39 -8.25
C HIS A 71 10.35 -0.48 -7.72
N TYR A 72 10.08 -1.46 -6.86
CA TYR A 72 8.76 -1.66 -6.29
C TYR A 72 8.75 -2.34 -4.92
N ILE A 73 7.63 -2.14 -4.23
CA ILE A 73 7.24 -2.88 -3.04
C ILE A 73 5.78 -3.32 -3.22
N GLY A 74 5.53 -4.63 -3.22
CA GLY A 74 4.20 -5.24 -3.31
C GLY A 74 3.69 -5.68 -1.94
N LYS A 75 2.50 -5.21 -1.57
CA LYS A 75 1.82 -5.48 -0.29
C LYS A 75 0.41 -5.98 -0.49
N LEU A 76 -0.06 -6.84 0.42
CA LEU A 76 -1.47 -7.21 0.47
C LEU A 76 -2.29 -6.05 1.06
N GLN A 77 -3.34 -5.61 0.37
CA GLN A 77 -4.17 -4.49 0.83
C GLN A 77 -4.87 -4.78 2.16
N LYS A 78 -5.23 -6.05 2.41
CA LYS A 78 -5.98 -6.47 3.60
C LYS A 78 -5.22 -6.25 4.92
N ASN A 79 -3.91 -6.48 4.93
CA ASN A 79 -3.11 -6.48 6.17
C ASN A 79 -1.79 -5.71 6.04
N GLY A 80 -1.52 -5.08 4.89
CA GLY A 80 -0.29 -4.34 4.63
C GLY A 80 0.98 -5.21 4.51
N LYS A 81 0.86 -6.54 4.58
CA LYS A 81 2.01 -7.44 4.55
C LYS A 81 2.69 -7.37 3.19
N THR A 82 3.97 -7.03 3.19
CA THR A 82 4.82 -7.11 1.99
C THR A 82 4.98 -8.58 1.58
N PHE A 83 4.66 -8.88 0.32
CA PHE A 83 4.86 -10.21 -0.26
C PHE A 83 6.05 -10.24 -1.22
N ASP A 84 6.42 -9.09 -1.79
CA ASP A 84 7.55 -8.98 -2.73
C ASP A 84 8.13 -7.56 -2.75
N SER A 85 9.43 -7.43 -3.00
CA SER A 85 10.12 -6.16 -3.23
C SER A 85 11.50 -6.34 -3.87
N ASN A 86 11.93 -5.35 -4.64
CA ASN A 86 13.29 -5.27 -5.17
C ASN A 86 14.10 -4.10 -4.59
N GLY A 87 13.63 -3.48 -3.50
CA GLY A 87 14.35 -2.41 -2.81
C GLY A 87 15.76 -2.83 -2.42
N GLY A 88 16.77 -2.04 -2.82
CA GLY A 88 18.18 -2.34 -2.59
C GLY A 88 18.79 -3.39 -3.53
N LYS A 89 18.03 -3.90 -4.52
CA LYS A 89 18.49 -4.83 -5.55
C LYS A 89 18.48 -4.17 -6.93
N ARG A 90 18.77 -4.96 -7.98
CA ARG A 90 18.66 -4.48 -9.37
C ARG A 90 17.21 -4.15 -9.72
N PRO A 91 16.96 -3.10 -10.53
CA PRO A 91 15.62 -2.81 -11.05
C PRO A 91 15.02 -4.01 -11.78
N PHE A 92 13.73 -4.22 -11.57
CA PHE A 92 12.97 -5.22 -12.31
C PHE A 92 12.64 -4.67 -13.69
N LYS A 93 12.83 -5.49 -14.73
CA LYS A 93 12.65 -5.09 -16.12
C LYS A 93 11.56 -5.91 -16.76
N PHE A 94 10.72 -5.25 -17.54
CA PHE A 94 9.69 -5.90 -18.34
C PHE A 94 9.34 -5.03 -19.55
N ARG A 95 8.71 -5.64 -20.56
CA ARG A 95 8.18 -4.88 -21.70
C ARG A 95 6.76 -4.43 -21.37
N LEU A 96 6.51 -3.13 -21.47
CA LEU A 96 5.22 -2.56 -21.09
C LEU A 96 4.13 -2.88 -22.11
N GLY A 97 2.95 -3.31 -21.64
CA GLY A 97 1.75 -3.43 -22.47
C GLY A 97 1.68 -4.67 -23.34
N VAL A 98 2.54 -5.66 -23.12
CA VAL A 98 2.54 -6.94 -23.85
C VAL A 98 2.07 -8.13 -23.01
N GLY A 99 1.67 -7.91 -21.75
CA GLY A 99 1.22 -8.98 -20.86
C GLY A 99 2.33 -9.76 -20.14
N ASP A 100 3.57 -9.23 -20.11
CA ASP A 100 4.68 -9.82 -19.35
C ASP A 100 4.44 -9.78 -17.82
N VAL A 101 3.59 -8.86 -17.37
CA VAL A 101 3.26 -8.61 -15.96
C VAL A 101 1.75 -8.63 -15.75
N ILE A 102 1.31 -8.56 -14.49
CA ILE A 102 -0.12 -8.44 -14.19
C ILE A 102 -0.73 -7.22 -14.88
N ARG A 103 -1.98 -7.34 -15.34
CA ARG A 103 -2.66 -6.28 -16.11
C ARG A 103 -2.70 -4.92 -15.40
N GLY A 104 -2.78 -4.92 -14.07
CA GLY A 104 -2.74 -3.69 -13.28
C GLY A 104 -1.44 -2.90 -13.45
N TRP A 105 -0.32 -3.59 -13.68
CA TRP A 105 0.97 -2.93 -13.99
C TRP A 105 1.01 -2.39 -15.41
N ASP A 106 0.55 -3.16 -16.40
CA ASP A 106 0.50 -2.70 -17.79
C ASP A 106 -0.31 -1.41 -17.95
N VAL A 107 -1.43 -1.31 -17.24
CA VAL A 107 -2.26 -0.10 -17.23
C VAL A 107 -1.66 0.99 -16.32
N GLY A 108 -1.15 0.62 -15.14
CA GLY A 108 -0.72 1.55 -14.11
C GLY A 108 0.60 2.27 -14.40
N VAL A 109 1.55 1.59 -15.04
CA VAL A 109 2.90 2.12 -15.35
C VAL A 109 2.91 2.94 -16.64
N ASN A 110 1.91 2.75 -17.50
CA ASN A 110 1.79 3.51 -18.74
C ASN A 110 1.66 5.02 -18.48
N GLY A 111 2.50 5.81 -19.15
CA GLY A 111 2.56 7.27 -19.03
C GLY A 111 3.41 7.78 -17.86
N MET A 112 4.04 6.92 -17.06
CA MET A 112 5.02 7.35 -16.06
C MET A 112 6.25 7.95 -16.72
N ARG A 113 6.82 8.99 -16.13
CA ARG A 113 8.14 9.54 -16.48
C ARG A 113 9.23 8.94 -15.61
N VAL A 114 10.45 8.81 -16.14
CA VAL A 114 11.60 8.38 -15.34
C VAL A 114 11.73 9.24 -14.08
N GLY A 115 11.76 8.58 -12.92
CA GLY A 115 11.74 9.16 -11.58
C GLY A 115 10.36 9.29 -10.95
N ASP A 116 9.27 9.08 -11.68
CA ASP A 116 7.91 9.09 -11.12
C ASP A 116 7.79 7.98 -10.07
N LYS A 117 7.10 8.30 -8.98
CA LYS A 117 6.67 7.34 -7.97
C LYS A 117 5.16 7.32 -7.92
N ILE A 118 4.57 6.15 -8.06
CA ILE A 118 3.13 5.94 -7.98
C ILE A 118 2.80 4.83 -7.00
N ARG A 119 1.58 4.86 -6.48
CA ARG A 119 0.94 3.76 -5.78
C ARG A 119 -0.19 3.22 -6.62
N LEU A 120 -0.16 1.92 -6.86
CA LEU A 120 -1.20 1.17 -7.56
C LEU A 120 -1.99 0.35 -6.54
N THR A 121 -3.29 0.55 -6.47
CA THR A 121 -4.21 -0.37 -5.76
C THR A 121 -4.91 -1.21 -6.80
N ILE A 122 -4.53 -2.48 -6.88
CA ILE A 122 -4.89 -3.40 -7.96
C ILE A 122 -5.97 -4.37 -7.47
N PRO A 123 -7.15 -4.40 -8.11
CA PRO A 123 -8.18 -5.37 -7.80
C PRO A 123 -7.75 -6.78 -8.25
N PRO A 124 -8.33 -7.85 -7.68
CA PRO A 124 -7.92 -9.21 -8.00
C PRO A 124 -8.03 -9.55 -9.50
N SER A 125 -9.03 -8.99 -10.19
CA SER A 125 -9.26 -9.16 -11.64
C SER A 125 -8.10 -8.67 -12.51
N LEU A 126 -7.31 -7.70 -12.01
CA LEU A 126 -6.13 -7.14 -12.67
C LEU A 126 -4.81 -7.61 -12.06
N GLY A 127 -4.87 -8.43 -11.01
CA GLY A 127 -3.74 -9.06 -10.33
C GLY A 127 -3.69 -10.56 -10.60
N TYR A 128 -3.69 -11.36 -9.51
CA TYR A 128 -3.58 -12.83 -9.56
C TYR A 128 -4.93 -13.56 -9.51
N GLY A 129 -6.05 -12.84 -9.48
CA GLY A 129 -7.41 -13.39 -9.54
C GLY A 129 -7.72 -14.43 -8.46
N ALA A 130 -8.65 -15.34 -8.78
CA ALA A 130 -9.08 -16.41 -7.88
C ALA A 130 -8.00 -17.47 -7.60
N LYS A 131 -6.94 -17.54 -8.43
CA LYS A 131 -5.83 -18.48 -8.21
C LYS A 131 -4.87 -17.98 -7.14
N GLY A 132 -4.68 -16.66 -7.03
CA GLY A 132 -3.62 -16.10 -6.22
C GLY A 132 -2.23 -16.50 -6.74
N ALA A 133 -1.21 -16.32 -5.92
CA ALA A 133 0.17 -16.73 -6.19
C ALA A 133 0.80 -17.26 -4.90
N ARG A 134 0.90 -18.59 -4.80
CA ARG A 134 1.41 -19.26 -3.60
C ARG A 134 2.92 -19.04 -3.44
N PRO A 135 3.44 -18.96 -2.20
CA PRO A 135 2.72 -19.02 -0.93
C PRO A 135 2.21 -17.65 -0.42
N ALA A 136 2.55 -16.55 -1.09
CA ALA A 136 2.47 -15.22 -0.49
C ALA A 136 1.17 -14.46 -0.79
N ILE A 137 0.48 -14.77 -1.89
CA ILE A 137 -0.69 -14.05 -2.38
C ILE A 137 -1.91 -14.99 -2.36
N PRO A 138 -2.87 -14.79 -1.44
CA PRO A 138 -4.10 -15.57 -1.40
C PRO A 138 -4.98 -15.38 -2.65
N PRO A 139 -5.90 -16.31 -2.92
CA PRO A 139 -7.03 -16.11 -3.84
C PRO A 139 -7.75 -14.78 -3.61
N ASN A 140 -8.13 -14.10 -4.69
CA ASN A 140 -8.93 -12.88 -4.67
C ASN A 140 -8.32 -11.74 -3.84
N ALA A 141 -6.99 -11.70 -3.72
CA ALA A 141 -6.30 -10.66 -2.96
C ALA A 141 -6.23 -9.34 -3.73
N TRP A 142 -6.60 -8.24 -3.06
CA TRP A 142 -6.27 -6.89 -3.47
C TRP A 142 -4.80 -6.59 -3.15
N LEU A 143 -4.12 -5.92 -4.08
CA LEU A 143 -2.68 -5.64 -3.99
C LEU A 143 -2.44 -4.14 -3.97
N VAL A 144 -1.43 -3.73 -3.22
CA VAL A 144 -0.91 -2.36 -3.22
C VAL A 144 0.54 -2.42 -3.64
N PHE A 145 0.89 -1.70 -4.70
CA PHE A 145 2.27 -1.57 -5.16
C PHE A 145 2.71 -0.12 -5.09
N ASP A 146 3.81 0.15 -4.38
CA ASP A 146 4.55 1.39 -4.56
C ASP A 146 5.58 1.13 -5.67
N VAL A 147 5.54 1.89 -6.76
CA VAL A 147 6.37 1.68 -7.96
C VAL A 147 7.12 2.97 -8.29
N GLU A 148 8.40 2.85 -8.60
CA GLU A 148 9.28 3.93 -9.05
C GLU A 148 9.87 3.56 -10.41
N LEU A 149 9.68 4.42 -11.42
CA LEU A 149 10.24 4.21 -12.75
C LEU A 149 11.71 4.67 -12.79
N VAL A 150 12.63 3.77 -13.10
CA VAL A 150 14.07 4.01 -13.08
C VAL A 150 14.63 4.32 -14.46
N ASP A 151 14.19 3.59 -15.50
CA ASP A 151 14.68 3.75 -16.88
C ASP A 151 13.63 3.30 -17.90
N VAL A 152 13.76 3.80 -19.14
CA VAL A 152 12.95 3.43 -20.30
C VAL A 152 13.86 3.30 -21.54
N ARG A 153 13.71 2.20 -22.28
CA ARG A 153 14.48 1.88 -23.50
C ARG A 153 13.54 1.53 -24.66
#